data_AF-A0A437D553-F1
#
_entry.id   AF-A0A437D553-F1
#
_cell.length_a   1.000
_cell.length_b   1.000
_cell.length_c   1.000
_cell.angle_alpha   90.00
_cell.angle_beta   90.00
_cell.angle_gamma   90.00
#
_symmetry.space_group_name_H-M   'P 1'
#
loop_
_entity.id
_entity.type
_entity.pdbx_description
1 polymer ?
#
loop_
_entity_poly.entity_id
_entity_poly.type
_entity_poly.pdbx_seq_one_letter_code
_entity_poly.pdbx_strand_id
1 'polypeptide(L)'
;MSLRFTDEDFHSAWKELDEPQLDGGWELFTESMGVQIYRLHDKETGLYEYKVFGALATCGAELCADVYMDLTYRKHWDSYAKELYEKDFDGETAIYWEVKYPFPLSNRDYVYVRERRDLEVSGRKIWVILARSSPQTACPEKSGVLRVKDYKQSVALESDGASGTRVFMNYFDNPGGMIPTWLINWAAKTGVPGFLTDMQKACSNYSSYLQKKIFNHFF
;
A
#
# COMPACT_ATOMS: atom_id res chain seq x y z
N MET A 1 7.28 25.12 -1.60
CA MET A 1 6.26 24.08 -1.92
C MET A 1 5.53 23.78 -0.63
N SER A 2 4.20 23.80 -0.63
CA SER A 2 3.42 23.31 0.52
C SER A 2 3.71 21.82 0.73
N LEU A 3 3.88 21.39 1.97
CA LEU A 3 4.06 19.98 2.30
C LEU A 3 2.83 19.18 1.86
N ARG A 4 3.02 17.99 1.28
CA ARG A 4 1.92 17.12 0.83
C ARG A 4 1.20 16.47 2.00
N PHE A 5 1.92 16.24 3.09
CA PHE A 5 1.45 15.68 4.35
C PHE A 5 2.10 16.42 5.53
N THR A 6 1.38 16.52 6.64
CA THR A 6 1.82 17.20 7.86
C THR A 6 2.68 16.28 8.73
N ASP A 7 3.46 16.84 9.65
CA ASP A 7 4.24 16.04 10.61
C ASP A 7 3.35 15.19 11.52
N GLU A 8 2.13 15.66 11.82
CA GLU A 8 1.12 14.93 12.59
C GLU A 8 0.63 13.68 11.86
N ASP A 9 0.49 13.73 10.53
CA ASP A 9 0.12 12.56 9.73
C ASP A 9 1.17 11.45 9.86
N PHE A 10 2.46 11.80 9.78
CA PHE A 10 3.56 10.86 9.95
C PHE A 10 3.62 10.34 11.39
N HIS A 11 3.43 11.20 12.37
CA HIS A 11 3.41 10.82 13.79
C HIS A 11 2.29 9.81 14.10
N SER A 12 1.09 10.08 13.62
CA SER A 12 -0.08 9.23 13.82
C SER A 12 0.13 7.84 13.20
N ALA A 13 0.73 7.79 12.01
CA ALA A 13 0.99 6.53 11.32
C ALA A 13 1.95 5.61 12.09
N TRP A 14 3.09 6.11 12.58
CA TRP A 14 4.01 5.24 13.33
C TRP A 14 3.54 4.95 14.75
N LYS A 15 2.74 5.83 15.38
CA LYS A 15 2.21 5.56 16.73
C LYS A 15 1.38 4.27 16.77
N GLU A 16 0.58 4.01 15.73
CA GLU A 16 -0.21 2.78 15.63
C GLU A 16 0.64 1.52 15.38
N LEU A 17 1.90 1.67 14.97
CA LEU A 17 2.86 0.56 14.94
C LEU A 17 3.18 0.06 16.35
N ASP A 18 3.24 0.97 17.33
CA ASP A 18 3.50 0.64 18.74
C ASP A 18 2.22 0.27 19.49
N GLU A 19 1.15 1.04 19.29
CA GLU A 19 -0.11 0.91 20.01
C GLU A 19 -1.28 0.77 19.03
N PRO A 20 -1.61 -0.46 18.58
CA PRO A 20 -2.75 -0.71 17.70
C PRO A 20 -4.06 -0.13 18.25
N GLN A 21 -4.68 0.80 17.52
CA GLN A 21 -5.96 1.39 17.93
C GLN A 21 -7.11 0.60 17.31
N LEU A 22 -7.63 -0.39 18.04
CA LEU A 22 -8.71 -1.29 17.58
C LEU A 22 -10.04 -1.10 18.34
N ASP A 23 -10.12 -0.08 19.20
CA ASP A 23 -11.38 0.31 19.83
C ASP A 23 -12.38 0.86 18.80
N GLY A 24 -13.68 0.77 19.10
CA GLY A 24 -14.73 1.33 18.24
C GLY A 24 -15.32 0.37 17.20
N GLY A 25 -15.12 -0.94 17.36
CA GLY A 25 -15.82 -1.96 16.56
C GLY A 25 -15.01 -2.57 15.42
N TRP A 26 -13.68 -2.46 15.46
CA TRP A 26 -12.81 -3.20 14.57
C TRP A 26 -12.97 -4.70 14.77
N GLU A 27 -13.12 -5.44 13.68
CA GLU A 27 -13.20 -6.89 13.69
C GLU A 27 -12.05 -7.51 12.91
N LEU A 28 -11.53 -8.64 13.38
CA LEU A 28 -10.54 -9.42 12.65
C LEU A 28 -11.18 -9.92 11.34
N PHE A 29 -10.62 -9.49 10.21
CA PHE A 29 -11.09 -9.87 8.89
C PHE A 29 -10.41 -11.15 8.40
N THR A 30 -9.08 -11.22 8.49
CA THR A 30 -8.30 -12.40 8.13
C THR A 30 -6.91 -12.36 8.78
N GLU A 31 -6.28 -13.51 8.91
CA GLU A 31 -4.90 -13.66 9.33
C GLU A 31 -4.17 -14.60 8.39
N SER A 32 -2.99 -14.20 7.93
CA SER A 32 -2.16 -15.00 7.04
C SER A 32 -0.69 -14.67 7.24
N MET A 33 0.17 -15.69 7.35
CA MET A 33 1.63 -15.52 7.39
C MET A 33 2.12 -14.56 8.50
N GLY A 34 1.46 -14.55 9.66
CA GLY A 34 1.79 -13.64 10.77
C GLY A 34 1.37 -12.19 10.55
N VAL A 35 0.51 -11.94 9.55
CA VAL A 35 -0.11 -10.65 9.26
C VAL A 35 -1.61 -10.74 9.53
N GLN A 36 -2.10 -9.88 10.41
CA GLN A 36 -3.50 -9.74 10.79
C GLN A 36 -4.11 -8.52 10.09
N ILE A 37 -5.27 -8.70 9.49
CA ILE A 37 -6.05 -7.63 8.88
C ILE A 37 -7.33 -7.48 9.67
N TYR A 38 -7.55 -6.28 10.22
CA TYR A 38 -8.79 -5.86 10.85
C TYR A 38 -9.56 -4.97 9.87
N ARG A 39 -10.88 -4.95 9.99
CA ARG A 39 -11.73 -4.05 9.24
C ARG A 39 -12.76 -3.38 10.15
N LEU A 40 -13.16 -2.16 9.78
CA LEU A 40 -14.22 -1.40 10.42
C LEU A 40 -15.29 -1.08 9.39
N HIS A 41 -16.53 -1.47 9.64
CA HIS A 41 -17.66 -1.17 8.76
C HIS A 41 -18.32 0.14 9.15
N ASP A 42 -18.33 1.10 8.22
CA ASP A 42 -19.15 2.30 8.35
C ASP A 42 -20.59 1.98 7.95
N LYS A 43 -21.50 2.02 8.92
CA LYS A 43 -22.92 1.70 8.72
C LYS A 43 -23.67 2.75 7.90
N GLU A 44 -23.18 3.98 7.85
CA GLU A 44 -23.83 5.06 7.10
C GLU A 44 -23.49 4.98 5.62
N THR A 45 -22.22 4.74 5.30
CA THR A 45 -21.73 4.70 3.91
C THR A 45 -21.69 3.29 3.31
N GLY A 46 -21.67 2.25 4.15
CA GLY A 46 -21.46 0.86 3.75
C GLY A 46 -20.01 0.53 3.36
N LEU A 47 -19.07 1.46 3.58
CA LEU A 47 -17.66 1.30 3.25
C LEU A 47 -16.89 0.63 4.41
N TYR A 48 -15.66 0.22 4.12
CA TYR A 48 -14.77 -0.39 5.09
C TYR A 48 -13.45 0.36 5.18
N GLU A 49 -12.95 0.54 6.41
CA GLU A 49 -11.56 0.88 6.68
C GLU A 49 -10.82 -0.38 7.14
N TYR A 50 -9.53 -0.47 6.82
CA TYR A 50 -8.71 -1.66 7.09
C TYR A 50 -7.43 -1.29 7.83
N LYS A 51 -7.10 -2.07 8.86
CA LYS A 51 -5.81 -1.98 9.53
C LYS A 51 -5.07 -3.30 9.44
N VAL A 52 -3.78 -3.24 9.16
CA VAL A 52 -2.92 -4.40 9.01
C VAL A 52 -1.80 -4.31 10.03
N PHE A 53 -1.57 -5.39 10.76
CA PHE A 53 -0.51 -5.52 11.74
C PHE A 53 0.22 -6.84 11.53
N GLY A 54 1.51 -6.88 11.81
CA GLY A 54 2.24 -8.15 11.83
C GLY A 54 3.72 -8.00 11.52
N ALA A 55 4.33 -9.10 11.10
CA ALA A 55 5.72 -9.13 10.68
C ALA A 55 5.90 -9.84 9.34
N LEU A 56 6.70 -9.24 8.45
CA LEU A 56 7.20 -9.87 7.24
C LEU A 56 8.56 -10.49 7.53
N ALA A 57 8.60 -11.80 7.70
CA ALA A 57 9.85 -12.53 7.93
C ALA A 57 10.79 -12.38 6.72
N THR A 58 12.10 -12.37 6.98
CA THR A 58 13.19 -12.38 5.97
C THR A 58 13.20 -11.20 4.99
N CYS A 59 12.41 -10.15 5.24
CA CYS A 59 12.49 -8.88 4.52
C CYS A 59 12.91 -7.81 5.52
N GLY A 60 14.10 -7.23 5.35
CA GLY A 60 14.56 -6.12 6.20
C GLY A 60 13.75 -4.85 5.96
N ALA A 61 13.54 -4.02 6.99
CA ALA A 61 12.60 -2.90 6.94
C ALA A 61 12.94 -1.84 5.89
N GLU A 62 14.22 -1.46 5.76
CA GLU A 62 14.68 -0.53 4.71
C GLU A 62 14.43 -1.09 3.31
N LEU A 63 14.80 -2.35 3.09
CA LEU A 63 14.58 -3.07 1.84
C LEU A 63 13.08 -3.15 1.50
N CYS A 64 12.24 -3.43 2.49
CA CYS A 64 10.79 -3.47 2.36
C CYS A 64 10.26 -2.10 1.90
N ALA A 65 10.73 -1.02 2.54
CA ALA A 65 10.37 0.34 2.19
C ALA A 65 10.82 0.72 0.77
N ASP A 66 12.00 0.27 0.33
CA ASP A 66 12.50 0.51 -1.03
C ASP A 66 11.67 -0.23 -2.08
N VAL A 67 11.37 -1.51 -1.84
CA VAL A 67 10.49 -2.32 -2.70
C VAL A 67 9.09 -1.71 -2.78
N TYR A 68 8.57 -1.18 -1.67
CA TYR A 68 7.28 -0.49 -1.64
C TYR A 68 7.28 0.79 -2.50
N MET A 69 8.41 1.50 -2.55
CA MET A 69 8.54 2.75 -3.30
C MET A 69 8.84 2.53 -4.79
N ASP A 70 9.53 1.46 -5.19
CA ASP A 70 9.91 1.22 -6.60
C ASP A 70 8.71 0.78 -7.46
N LEU A 71 8.06 1.75 -8.09
CA LEU A 71 6.94 1.52 -9.04
C LEU A 71 7.36 0.72 -10.28
N THR A 72 8.62 0.81 -10.69
CA THR A 72 9.13 0.06 -11.83
C THR A 72 9.24 -1.40 -11.45
N TYR A 73 9.86 -1.69 -10.31
CA TYR A 73 9.96 -3.06 -9.81
C TYR A 73 8.59 -3.65 -9.48
N ARG A 74 7.67 -2.86 -8.91
CA ARG A 74 6.29 -3.27 -8.63
C ARG A 74 5.59 -3.90 -9.84
N LYS A 75 5.76 -3.32 -11.03
CA LYS A 75 5.20 -3.86 -12.28
C LYS A 75 5.76 -5.22 -12.69
N HIS A 76 6.92 -5.62 -12.19
CA HIS A 76 7.55 -6.90 -12.54
C HIS A 76 6.99 -8.04 -11.72
N TRP A 77 6.63 -7.80 -10.45
CA TRP A 77 6.23 -8.86 -9.52
C TRP A 77 4.75 -8.82 -9.15
N ASP A 78 4.10 -7.65 -9.15
CA ASP A 78 2.69 -7.54 -8.78
C ASP A 78 1.78 -7.87 -9.97
N SER A 79 1.19 -9.07 -9.93
CA SER A 79 0.28 -9.54 -10.97
C SER A 79 -1.02 -8.73 -11.06
N TYR A 80 -1.41 -8.00 -10.00
CA TYR A 80 -2.60 -7.15 -9.97
C TYR A 80 -2.36 -5.77 -10.58
N ALA A 81 -1.11 -5.31 -10.69
CA ALA A 81 -0.80 -4.07 -11.37
C ALA A 81 -1.04 -4.23 -12.88
N LYS A 82 -2.04 -3.52 -13.42
CA LYS A 82 -2.29 -3.45 -14.86
C LYS A 82 -1.42 -2.38 -15.51
N GLU A 83 -1.37 -1.21 -14.91
CA GLU A 83 -0.61 -0.05 -15.36
C GLU A 83 -0.20 0.77 -14.14
N LEU A 84 1.06 1.19 -14.07
CA LEU A 84 1.61 1.89 -12.90
C LEU A 84 2.78 2.79 -13.30
N TYR A 85 2.69 4.07 -12.99
CA TYR A 85 3.75 5.05 -13.23
C TYR A 85 3.54 6.32 -12.41
N GLU A 86 4.62 7.05 -12.21
CA GLU A 86 4.62 8.42 -11.69
C GLU A 86 4.99 9.35 -12.83
N LYS A 87 4.28 10.47 -12.96
CA LYS A 87 4.62 11.54 -13.91
C LYS A 87 4.04 12.88 -13.47
N ASP A 88 4.47 13.93 -14.14
CA ASP A 88 3.84 15.25 -14.07
C ASP A 88 2.54 15.28 -14.88
N PHE A 89 1.47 15.77 -14.27
CA PHE A 89 0.17 16.01 -14.88
C PHE A 89 -0.14 17.51 -14.82
N ASP A 90 0.40 18.26 -15.78
CA ASP A 90 0.22 19.71 -15.90
C ASP A 90 0.66 20.49 -14.64
N GLY A 91 1.84 20.13 -14.10
CA GLY A 91 2.44 20.79 -12.94
C GLY A 91 2.20 20.08 -11.60
N GLU A 92 1.40 19.00 -11.58
CA GLU A 92 1.24 18.15 -10.40
C GLU A 92 1.84 16.76 -10.64
N THR A 93 2.91 16.43 -9.94
CA THR A 93 3.51 15.09 -9.99
C THR A 93 2.69 14.10 -9.16
N ALA A 94 2.07 13.11 -9.82
CA ALA A 94 1.24 12.11 -9.17
C ALA A 94 1.49 10.71 -9.71
N ILE A 95 1.02 9.72 -8.96
CA ILE A 95 1.08 8.31 -9.33
C ILE A 95 -0.28 7.90 -9.92
N TYR A 96 -0.24 7.31 -11.12
CA TYR A 96 -1.35 6.58 -11.68
C TYR A 96 -1.16 5.09 -11.43
N TRP A 97 -2.17 4.42 -10.89
CA TRP A 97 -2.18 2.97 -10.69
C TRP A 97 -3.52 2.37 -11.11
N GLU A 98 -3.52 1.50 -12.12
CA GLU A 98 -4.65 0.65 -12.46
C GLU A 98 -4.49 -0.76 -11.88
N VAL A 99 -5.48 -1.20 -11.11
CA VAL A 99 -5.54 -2.49 -10.42
C VAL A 99 -6.54 -3.40 -11.13
N LYS A 100 -6.09 -4.61 -11.47
CA LYS A 100 -6.93 -5.66 -12.06
C LYS A 100 -7.95 -6.14 -11.03
N TYR A 101 -9.23 -6.08 -11.39
CA TYR A 101 -10.28 -6.71 -10.61
C TYR A 101 -10.73 -8.03 -11.29
N PRO A 102 -11.19 -9.03 -10.53
CA PRO A 102 -11.68 -10.26 -11.14
C PRO A 102 -12.93 -9.99 -11.99
N PHE A 103 -12.93 -10.53 -13.22
CA PHE A 103 -14.07 -10.44 -14.14
C PHE A 103 -15.34 -11.03 -13.48
N PRO A 104 -16.52 -10.39 -13.58
CA PRO A 104 -16.91 -9.32 -14.52
C PRO A 104 -16.75 -7.89 -13.99
N LEU A 105 -16.02 -7.67 -12.90
CA LEU A 105 -15.85 -6.32 -12.34
C LEU A 105 -14.85 -5.50 -13.16
N SER A 106 -15.17 -4.22 -13.38
CA SER A 106 -14.23 -3.26 -13.95
C SER A 106 -12.99 -3.11 -13.07
N ASN A 107 -11.84 -2.88 -13.71
CA ASN A 107 -10.63 -2.46 -13.00
C ASN A 107 -10.88 -1.15 -12.24
N ARG A 108 -10.06 -0.90 -11.23
CA ARG A 108 -10.02 0.39 -10.55
C ARG A 108 -8.74 1.11 -10.91
N ASP A 109 -8.81 2.42 -11.12
CA ASP A 109 -7.61 3.25 -11.18
C ASP A 109 -7.58 4.28 -10.05
N TYR A 110 -6.36 4.62 -9.64
CA TYR A 110 -6.04 5.57 -8.59
C TYR A 110 -5.15 6.64 -9.18
N VAL A 111 -5.42 7.89 -8.79
CA VAL A 111 -4.52 9.02 -9.02
C VAL A 111 -4.23 9.63 -7.66
N TYR A 112 -3.00 9.49 -7.20
CA TYR A 112 -2.65 9.79 -5.82
C TYR A 112 -1.24 10.38 -5.69
N VAL A 113 -1.02 11.12 -4.61
CA VAL A 113 0.31 11.54 -4.19
C VAL A 113 0.79 10.64 -3.07
N ARG A 114 2.10 10.43 -3.01
CA ARG A 114 2.75 9.60 -1.99
C ARG A 114 4.00 10.29 -1.48
N GLU A 115 4.25 10.18 -0.19
CA GLU A 115 5.45 10.70 0.47
C GLU A 115 6.00 9.62 1.42
N ARG A 116 7.32 9.43 1.40
CA ARG A 116 8.05 8.60 2.36
C ARG A 116 8.92 9.49 3.22
N ARG A 117 8.95 9.22 4.52
CA ARG A 117 9.92 9.77 5.46
C ARG A 117 10.54 8.66 6.28
N ASP A 118 11.85 8.77 6.46
CA ASP A 118 12.65 7.84 7.26
C ASP A 118 12.91 8.54 8.59
N LEU A 119 12.17 8.13 9.61
CA LEU A 119 12.14 8.78 10.92
C LEU A 119 13.11 8.11 11.88
N GLU A 120 13.71 8.90 12.76
CA GLU A 120 14.50 8.43 13.89
C GLU A 120 13.75 8.79 15.18
N VAL A 121 13.17 7.77 15.83
CA VAL A 121 12.29 7.93 17.00
C VAL A 121 12.86 7.13 18.16
N SER A 122 13.37 7.82 19.18
CA SER A 122 13.94 7.19 20.38
C SER A 122 15.05 6.17 20.06
N GLY A 123 15.89 6.45 19.06
CA GLY A 123 16.97 5.56 18.61
C GLY A 123 16.51 4.42 17.68
N ARG A 124 15.23 4.40 17.30
CA ARG A 124 14.66 3.44 16.34
C ARG A 124 14.52 4.09 14.98
N LYS A 125 14.77 3.33 13.91
CA LYS A 125 14.50 3.77 12.53
C LYS A 125 13.15 3.24 12.09
N ILE A 126 12.27 4.15 11.69
CA ILE A 126 10.92 3.83 11.23
C ILE A 126 10.71 4.46 9.85
N TRP A 127 10.35 3.65 8.88
CA TRP A 127 10.01 4.09 7.54
C TRP A 127 8.51 4.31 7.45
N VAL A 128 8.08 5.55 7.25
CA VAL A 128 6.67 5.91 7.16
C VAL A 128 6.34 6.36 5.75
N ILE A 129 5.30 5.78 5.17
CA ILE A 129 4.87 6.05 3.81
C ILE A 129 3.39 6.41 3.84
N LEU A 130 3.07 7.61 3.37
CA LEU A 130 1.71 8.13 3.31
C LEU A 130 1.29 8.28 1.86
N ALA A 131 0.04 7.96 1.57
CA ALA A 131 -0.57 8.16 0.27
C ALA A 131 -2.01 8.65 0.42
N ARG A 132 -2.43 9.54 -0.49
CA ARG A 132 -3.82 9.98 -0.58
C ARG A 132 -4.20 10.36 -2.00
N SER A 133 -5.48 10.17 -2.34
CA SER A 133 -6.05 10.60 -3.61
C SER A 133 -5.73 12.07 -3.91
N SER A 134 -5.41 12.37 -5.17
CA SER A 134 -5.14 13.70 -5.66
C SER A 134 -6.19 14.08 -6.72
N PRO A 135 -7.44 14.38 -6.30
CA PRO A 135 -8.54 14.62 -7.23
C PRO A 135 -8.36 15.88 -8.09
N GLN A 136 -7.45 16.78 -7.71
CA GLN A 136 -7.12 17.99 -8.47
C GLN A 136 -6.16 17.70 -9.64
N THR A 137 -5.50 16.55 -9.67
CA THR A 137 -4.56 16.17 -10.73
C THR A 137 -5.30 15.98 -12.05
N ALA A 138 -4.82 16.63 -13.11
CA ALA A 138 -5.40 16.60 -14.46
C ALA A 138 -5.16 15.25 -15.18
N CYS A 139 -5.66 14.16 -14.60
CA CYS A 139 -5.58 12.81 -15.17
C CYS A 139 -7.00 12.35 -15.57
N PRO A 140 -7.31 12.25 -16.87
CA PRO A 140 -8.64 11.86 -17.33
C PRO A 140 -9.00 10.44 -16.89
N GLU A 141 -10.30 10.21 -16.63
CA GLU A 141 -10.83 8.87 -16.34
C GLU A 141 -10.83 8.01 -17.62
N LYS A 142 -10.51 6.72 -17.49
CA LYS A 142 -10.50 5.78 -18.62
C LYS A 142 -11.85 5.09 -18.75
N SER A 143 -12.36 4.99 -19.98
CA SER A 143 -13.58 4.23 -20.26
C SER A 143 -13.40 2.75 -19.86
N GLY A 144 -14.38 2.19 -19.14
CA GLY A 144 -14.37 0.81 -18.66
C GLY A 144 -13.58 0.57 -17.36
N VAL A 145 -12.93 1.60 -16.82
CA VAL A 145 -12.18 1.57 -15.54
C VAL A 145 -12.86 2.52 -14.55
N LEU A 146 -12.99 2.12 -13.30
CA LEU A 146 -13.62 2.92 -12.25
C LEU A 146 -12.56 3.71 -11.47
N ARG A 147 -12.66 5.04 -11.51
CA ARG A 147 -11.79 5.94 -10.74
C ARG A 147 -12.13 5.95 -9.26
N VAL A 148 -11.15 5.56 -8.45
CA VAL A 148 -11.19 5.73 -7.00
C VAL A 148 -10.79 7.16 -6.66
N LYS A 149 -11.76 7.93 -6.16
CA LYS A 149 -11.61 9.38 -5.87
C LYS A 149 -11.30 9.69 -4.42
N ASP A 150 -11.64 8.76 -3.53
CA ASP A 150 -11.40 8.86 -2.11
C ASP A 150 -10.53 7.67 -1.71
N TYR A 151 -9.28 7.95 -1.38
CA TYR A 151 -8.29 6.96 -1.03
C TYR A 151 -7.30 7.60 -0.05
N LYS A 152 -6.99 6.89 1.03
CA LYS A 152 -5.93 7.24 1.97
C LYS A 152 -5.25 5.96 2.46
N GLN A 153 -3.95 6.04 2.63
CA GLN A 153 -3.16 4.94 3.17
C GLN A 153 -1.99 5.49 3.97
N SER A 154 -1.72 4.84 5.10
CA SER A 154 -0.50 5.04 5.87
C SER A 154 0.18 3.70 6.08
N VAL A 155 1.49 3.66 5.96
CA VAL A 155 2.33 2.49 6.25
C VAL A 155 3.42 2.93 7.20
N ALA A 156 3.68 2.14 8.24
CA ALA A 156 4.85 2.27 9.08
C ALA A 156 5.59 0.93 9.13
N LEU A 157 6.90 0.96 8.89
CA LEU A 157 7.77 -0.20 8.85
C LEU A 157 8.92 0.00 9.83
N GLU A 158 9.24 -1.04 10.58
CA GLU A 158 10.37 -1.06 11.52
C GLU A 158 11.00 -2.45 11.48
N SER A 159 12.27 -2.57 11.90
CA SER A 159 12.85 -3.90 12.12
C SER A 159 12.06 -4.65 13.20
N ASP A 160 11.88 -5.96 13.01
CA ASP A 160 11.34 -6.85 14.04
C ASP A 160 12.37 -7.22 15.13
N GLY A 161 13.55 -6.60 15.12
CA GLY A 161 14.69 -6.94 15.99
C GLY A 161 15.52 -8.13 15.48
N ALA A 162 15.13 -8.74 14.36
CA ALA A 162 15.81 -9.84 13.69
C ALA A 162 16.03 -9.49 12.21
N SER A 163 15.69 -10.39 11.29
CA SER A 163 15.86 -10.23 9.84
C SER A 163 14.56 -9.84 9.11
N GLY A 164 13.50 -9.52 9.85
CA GLY A 164 12.20 -9.18 9.29
C GLY A 164 11.81 -7.72 9.51
N THR A 165 10.55 -7.45 9.17
CA THR A 165 9.94 -6.12 9.26
C THR A 165 8.66 -6.21 10.05
N ARG A 166 8.54 -5.47 11.15
CA ARG A 166 7.25 -5.17 11.79
C ARG A 166 6.51 -4.14 10.93
N VAL A 167 5.25 -4.40 10.62
CA VAL A 167 4.43 -3.58 9.72
C VAL A 167 3.14 -3.14 10.40
N PHE A 168 2.82 -1.88 10.20
CA PHE A 168 1.48 -1.33 10.35
C PHE A 168 1.04 -0.72 9.02
N MET A 169 -0.22 -0.91 8.66
CA MET A 169 -0.87 -0.18 7.58
C MET A 169 -2.29 0.20 7.97
N ASN A 170 -2.69 1.44 7.71
CA ASN A 170 -4.11 1.83 7.63
C ASN A 170 -4.45 2.05 6.16
N TYR A 171 -5.61 1.58 5.73
CA TYR A 171 -6.07 1.67 4.35
C TYR A 171 -7.57 1.96 4.31
N PHE A 172 -7.93 2.95 3.52
CA PHE A 172 -9.31 3.26 3.17
C PHE A 172 -9.38 3.65 1.71
N ASP A 173 -10.42 3.17 1.03
CA ASP A 173 -10.82 3.71 -0.25
C ASP A 173 -12.34 3.62 -0.45
N ASN A 174 -12.85 4.44 -1.36
CA ASN A 174 -14.19 4.27 -1.91
C ASN A 174 -14.07 3.65 -3.32
N PRO A 175 -14.32 2.33 -3.46
CA PRO A 175 -14.08 1.61 -4.71
C PRO A 175 -15.09 1.90 -5.82
N GLY A 176 -16.02 2.86 -5.62
CA GLY A 176 -16.96 3.32 -6.64
C GLY A 176 -18.06 2.32 -6.98
N GLY A 177 -18.55 1.58 -5.98
CA GLY A 177 -19.62 0.59 -6.12
C GLY A 177 -19.57 -0.45 -5.00
N MET A 178 -20.60 -1.30 -4.92
CA MET A 178 -20.62 -2.38 -3.92
C MET A 178 -19.60 -3.46 -4.28
N ILE A 179 -18.77 -3.83 -3.30
CA ILE A 179 -17.87 -4.99 -3.42
C ILE A 179 -18.65 -6.25 -3.04
N PRO A 180 -18.80 -7.23 -3.96
CA PRO A 180 -19.52 -8.46 -3.65
C PRO A 180 -18.84 -9.28 -2.54
N THR A 181 -19.64 -9.93 -1.69
CA THR A 181 -19.13 -10.78 -0.60
C THR A 181 -18.21 -11.89 -1.09
N TRP A 182 -18.45 -12.46 -2.28
CA TRP A 182 -17.56 -13.47 -2.86
C TRP A 182 -16.16 -12.91 -3.13
N LEU A 183 -16.04 -11.65 -3.52
CA LEU A 183 -14.75 -11.00 -3.79
C LEU A 183 -14.01 -10.73 -2.48
N ILE A 184 -14.73 -10.29 -1.45
CA ILE A 184 -14.20 -10.14 -0.09
C ILE A 184 -13.64 -11.49 0.41
N ASN A 185 -14.40 -12.57 0.26
CA ASN A 185 -13.98 -13.92 0.66
C ASN A 185 -12.77 -14.41 -0.15
N TRP A 186 -12.73 -14.13 -1.45
CA TRP A 186 -11.59 -14.45 -2.30
C TRP A 186 -10.33 -13.67 -1.89
N ALA A 187 -10.47 -12.38 -1.56
CA ALA A 187 -9.37 -11.56 -1.08
C ALA A 187 -8.79 -12.13 0.22
N ALA A 188 -9.65 -12.50 1.18
CA ALA A 188 -9.22 -13.09 2.45
C ALA A 188 -8.51 -14.44 2.29
N LYS A 189 -9.00 -15.31 1.39
CA LYS A 189 -8.52 -16.71 1.24
C LYS A 189 -7.40 -16.90 0.23
N THR A 190 -7.28 -16.01 -0.75
CA THR A 190 -6.37 -16.19 -1.90
C THR A 190 -5.59 -14.93 -2.23
N GLY A 191 -6.28 -13.79 -2.32
CA GLY A 191 -5.64 -12.52 -2.69
C GLY A 191 -4.55 -12.09 -1.71
N VAL A 192 -4.89 -11.96 -0.43
CA VAL A 192 -3.97 -11.52 0.64
C VAL A 192 -2.80 -12.51 0.82
N PRO A 193 -3.00 -13.82 1.00
CA PRO A 193 -1.88 -14.76 1.13
C PRO A 193 -0.96 -14.76 -0.11
N GLY A 194 -1.53 -14.68 -1.31
CA GLY A 194 -0.77 -14.60 -2.56
C GLY A 194 0.07 -13.32 -2.63
N PHE A 195 -0.54 -12.17 -2.33
CA PHE A 195 0.15 -10.89 -2.28
C PHE A 195 1.32 -10.87 -1.27
N LEU A 196 1.11 -11.37 -0.05
CA LEU A 196 2.15 -11.44 0.96
C LEU A 196 3.31 -12.34 0.53
N THR A 197 3.00 -13.47 -0.10
CA THR A 197 3.99 -14.38 -0.68
C THR A 197 4.80 -13.70 -1.78
N ASP A 198 4.14 -12.99 -2.70
CA ASP A 198 4.79 -12.31 -3.80
C ASP A 198 5.62 -11.12 -3.33
N MET A 199 5.16 -10.38 -2.30
CA MET A 199 5.93 -9.31 -1.66
C MET A 199 7.20 -9.85 -0.99
N GLN A 200 7.13 -10.95 -0.23
CA GLN A 200 8.31 -11.57 0.37
C GLN A 200 9.31 -12.05 -0.70
N LYS A 201 8.81 -12.67 -1.78
CA LYS A 201 9.67 -13.04 -2.91
C LYS A 201 10.28 -11.82 -3.59
N ALA A 202 9.54 -10.72 -3.72
CA ALA A 202 10.03 -9.48 -4.30
C ALA A 202 11.16 -8.89 -3.43
N CYS A 203 11.00 -8.84 -2.11
CA CYS A 203 12.08 -8.45 -1.19
C CYS A 203 13.35 -9.28 -1.44
N SER A 204 13.23 -10.61 -1.41
CA SER A 204 14.37 -11.52 -1.56
C SER A 204 15.08 -11.41 -2.91
N ASN A 205 14.37 -11.02 -3.96
CA ASN A 205 14.92 -10.89 -5.32
C ASN A 205 15.36 -9.47 -5.70
N TYR A 206 15.10 -8.47 -4.84
CA TYR A 206 15.29 -7.06 -5.20
C TYR A 206 16.76 -6.72 -5.47
N SER A 207 17.69 -7.19 -4.64
CA SER A 207 19.12 -6.97 -4.85
C SER A 207 19.60 -7.47 -6.22
N SER A 208 19.13 -8.64 -6.65
CA SER A 208 19.44 -9.18 -7.98
C SER A 208 18.79 -8.38 -9.11
N TYR A 209 17.58 -7.85 -8.89
CA TYR A 209 16.94 -6.94 -9.85
C TYR A 209 17.75 -5.65 -10.04
N LEU A 210 18.19 -5.02 -8.94
CA LEU A 210 19.01 -3.81 -9.00
C LEU A 210 20.32 -4.04 -9.74
N GLN A 211 21.02 -5.15 -9.48
CA GLN A 211 22.25 -5.51 -10.19
C GLN A 211 22.04 -5.63 -11.70
N LYS A 212 20.95 -6.29 -12.14
CA LYS A 212 20.61 -6.40 -13.57
C LYS A 212 20.26 -5.04 -14.19
N LYS A 213 19.53 -4.20 -13.47
CA LYS A 213 19.16 -2.84 -13.91
C LYS A 213 20.39 -1.97 -14.13
N ILE A 214 21.35 -2.03 -13.20
CA ILE A 214 22.64 -1.34 -13.31
C ILE A 214 23.40 -1.84 -14.53
N PHE A 215 23.57 -3.16 -14.67
CA PHE A 215 24.29 -3.75 -15.80
C PHE A 215 23.71 -3.31 -17.16
N ASN A 216 22.39 -3.35 -17.32
CA ASN A 216 21.71 -2.94 -18.55
C ASN A 216 21.74 -1.43 -18.84
N HIS A 217 22.21 -0.59 -17.90
CA HIS A 217 22.36 0.85 -18.12
C HIS A 217 23.77 1.24 -18.55
N PHE A 218 24.76 0.35 -18.34
CA PHE A 218 26.15 0.56 -18.70
C PHE A 218 26.57 -0.14 -20.01
N PHE A 219 25.65 -0.86 -20.65
CA PHE A 219 25.79 -1.51 -21.96
C PHE A 219 24.57 -1.21 -22.83
#